data_AF-A0A6B8J329-F1
#
_entry.id   AF-A0A6B8J329-F1
#
_cell.length_a   1.000
_cell.length_b   1.000
_cell.length_c   1.000
_cell.angle_alpha   90.00
_cell.angle_beta   90.00
_cell.angle_gamma   90.00
#
_symmetry.space_group_name_H-M   'P 1'
#
loop_
_entity.id
_entity.type
_entity.pdbx_description
1 polymer ?
#
loop_
_entity_poly.entity_id
_entity_poly.type
_entity_poly.pdbx_seq_one_letter_code
_entity_poly.pdbx_strand_id
1 'polypeptide(L)'
;MTHDQALNTYMDVKWKIKRIVSDAKIPLRSKFNQTRHELKSLREVGKPDQSKLGIKGRIYVFLLGNELAAALILLELAMLKDAKRLIPSQIVNLFKYHFLPAKLPSSHQRKGRTAYIFMVPDLGNIGDLAIGLAQKSFLEKNLHGYDVVEITHSNTYESARVAKKHSTVDDIIFLTGGGNMGTIYKDAEQQRRFLIRLFKRNRIYQFPQSVFFERSSAGAKFLAKSKRIYSQHTRLTLIARDQTSYNEMKSSFPQNEIALHPDTVISLAPVSSTEPRRNQVVLSIRRDIESGLDGKMINSVEHELLKAGIRVLHRDTNVDNMHHQLNEREGSISAIWDAYLSSRLVITDRLHGVIFCAITGTPCVAMDNLNGKVRNLIETWLQQASYITAVDCPSTEEILEKASAMLSKFPQGAAPITLDADFERMAELFKRTGRH
;
A
#
# COMPACT_ATOMS: atom_id res chain seq x y z
N MET A 1 -10.34 15.05 -40.96
CA MET A 1 -11.09 13.77 -40.87
C MET A 1 -12.39 14.05 -40.14
N THR A 2 -13.55 13.73 -40.72
CA THR A 2 -14.84 13.92 -40.05
C THR A 2 -15.01 12.90 -38.92
N HIS A 3 -15.95 13.15 -38.00
CA HIS A 3 -16.21 12.25 -36.87
C HIS A 3 -16.54 10.82 -37.33
N ASP A 4 -17.38 10.68 -38.36
CA ASP A 4 -17.79 9.38 -38.90
C ASP A 4 -16.64 8.65 -39.58
N GLN A 5 -15.73 9.37 -40.24
CA GLN A 5 -14.51 8.79 -40.81
C GLN A 5 -13.62 8.19 -39.73
N ALA A 6 -13.40 8.91 -38.62
CA ALA A 6 -12.60 8.40 -37.50
C ALA A 6 -13.23 7.14 -36.88
N LEU A 7 -14.56 7.12 -36.70
CA LEU A 7 -15.25 5.95 -36.15
C LEU A 7 -15.14 4.73 -37.08
N ASN A 8 -15.26 4.92 -38.39
CA ASN A 8 -15.11 3.86 -39.38
C ASN A 8 -13.71 3.25 -39.37
N THR A 9 -12.66 4.08 -39.27
CA THR A 9 -11.28 3.57 -39.17
C THR A 9 -11.07 2.76 -37.89
N TYR A 10 -11.63 3.20 -36.76
CA TYR A 10 -11.60 2.43 -35.52
C TYR A 10 -12.34 1.08 -35.65
N MET A 11 -13.46 1.03 -36.37
CA MET A 11 -14.22 -0.21 -36.59
C MET A 11 -13.49 -1.17 -37.55
N ASP A 12 -12.82 -0.66 -38.58
CA ASP A 12 -12.00 -1.49 -39.48
C ASP A 12 -10.83 -2.14 -38.73
N VAL A 13 -10.09 -1.36 -37.93
CA VAL A 13 -9.01 -1.88 -37.09
C VAL A 13 -9.54 -2.90 -36.08
N LYS A 14 -10.72 -2.66 -35.49
CA LYS A 14 -11.38 -3.64 -34.61
C LYS A 14 -11.62 -4.97 -35.33
N TRP A 15 -12.17 -4.96 -36.54
CA TRP A 15 -12.44 -6.18 -37.31
C TRP A 15 -11.17 -6.95 -37.66
N LYS A 16 -10.10 -6.24 -38.05
CA LYS A 16 -8.78 -6.84 -38.31
C LYS A 16 -8.23 -7.53 -37.06
N ILE A 17 -8.28 -6.85 -35.91
CA ILE A 17 -7.84 -7.42 -34.63
C ILE A 17 -8.67 -8.64 -34.25
N LYS A 18 -9.99 -8.59 -34.41
CA LYS A 18 -10.86 -9.75 -34.17
C LYS A 18 -10.44 -10.95 -35.00
N ARG A 19 -10.15 -10.76 -36.29
CA ARG A 19 -9.68 -11.81 -37.20
C ARG A 19 -8.34 -12.39 -36.74
N ILE A 20 -7.39 -11.56 -36.36
CA ILE A 20 -6.07 -11.97 -35.81
C ILE A 20 -6.26 -12.82 -34.55
N VAL A 21 -7.16 -12.41 -33.66
CA VAL A 21 -7.38 -13.10 -32.38
C VAL A 21 -8.10 -14.43 -32.57
N SER A 22 -9.08 -14.50 -33.46
CA SER A 22 -9.85 -15.72 -33.74
C SER A 22 -9.08 -16.80 -34.49
N ASP A 23 -7.98 -16.44 -35.16
CA ASP A 23 -7.19 -17.40 -35.92
C ASP A 23 -6.40 -18.32 -34.98
N ALA A 24 -6.76 -19.61 -34.95
CA ALA A 24 -6.11 -20.63 -34.12
C ALA A 24 -4.67 -20.95 -34.57
N LYS A 25 -4.31 -20.63 -35.83
CA LYS A 25 -2.98 -20.92 -36.39
C LYS A 25 -1.92 -19.90 -35.97
N ILE A 26 -2.32 -18.74 -35.44
CA ILE A 26 -1.40 -17.68 -35.06
C ILE A 26 -0.98 -17.86 -33.58
N PRO A 27 0.32 -18.00 -33.27
CA PRO A 27 0.78 -18.04 -31.87
C PRO A 27 0.48 -16.74 -31.12
N LEU A 28 0.25 -16.81 -29.80
CA LEU A 28 -0.13 -15.64 -28.98
C LEU A 28 0.85 -14.46 -29.10
N ARG A 29 2.15 -14.73 -29.17
CA ARG A 29 3.19 -13.70 -29.35
C ARG A 29 3.04 -13.00 -30.71
N SER A 30 2.72 -13.74 -31.75
CA SER A 30 2.46 -13.21 -33.10
C SER A 30 1.14 -12.43 -33.13
N LYS A 31 0.08 -12.90 -32.45
CA LYS A 31 -1.17 -12.15 -32.27
C LYS A 31 -0.91 -10.78 -31.64
N PHE A 32 -0.08 -10.73 -30.59
CA PHE A 32 0.31 -9.48 -29.93
C PHE A 32 1.02 -8.52 -30.86
N ASN A 33 2.03 -8.99 -31.60
CA ASN A 33 2.80 -8.17 -32.52
C ASN A 33 1.95 -7.63 -33.67
N GLN A 34 1.10 -8.48 -34.28
CA GLN A 34 0.21 -8.08 -35.36
C GLN A 34 -0.88 -7.11 -34.88
N THR A 35 -1.50 -7.37 -33.73
CA THR A 35 -2.46 -6.43 -33.12
C THR A 35 -1.83 -5.08 -32.84
N ARG A 36 -0.59 -5.06 -32.31
CA ARG A 36 0.14 -3.82 -32.07
C ARG A 36 0.48 -3.08 -33.37
N HIS A 37 0.74 -3.80 -34.46
CA HIS A 37 0.98 -3.20 -35.76
C HIS A 37 -0.29 -2.48 -36.26
N GLU A 38 -1.45 -3.15 -36.22
CA GLU A 38 -2.73 -2.56 -36.61
C GLU A 38 -3.06 -1.30 -35.80
N LEU A 39 -2.79 -1.31 -34.49
CA LEU A 39 -3.05 -0.18 -33.60
C LEU A 39 -2.24 1.08 -33.92
N LYS A 40 -1.06 0.95 -34.56
CA LYS A 40 -0.26 2.13 -34.94
C LYS A 40 -0.99 3.01 -35.96
N SER A 41 -1.85 2.42 -36.80
CA SER A 41 -2.64 3.16 -37.79
C SER A 41 -3.61 4.16 -37.16
N LEU A 42 -3.93 4.01 -35.87
CA LEU A 42 -4.85 4.88 -35.14
C LEU A 42 -4.16 6.07 -34.47
N ARG A 43 -2.83 6.17 -34.49
CA ARG A 43 -2.08 7.27 -33.83
C ARG A 43 -2.42 8.64 -34.39
N GLU A 44 -2.66 8.70 -35.69
CA GLU A 44 -2.98 9.93 -36.42
C GLU A 44 -4.49 10.15 -36.51
N VAL A 45 -5.28 9.15 -36.11
CA VAL A 45 -6.74 9.19 -36.08
C VAL A 45 -7.19 9.59 -34.68
N GLY A 46 -7.48 10.88 -34.49
CA GLY A 46 -8.01 11.41 -33.23
C GLY A 46 -9.22 10.59 -32.71
N LYS A 47 -9.45 10.63 -31.39
CA LYS A 47 -10.52 9.82 -30.76
C LYS A 47 -11.89 10.22 -31.33
N PRO A 48 -12.68 9.27 -31.86
CA PRO A 48 -14.03 9.56 -32.32
C PRO A 48 -14.95 9.91 -31.13
N ASP A 49 -15.96 10.76 -31.36
CA ASP A 49 -17.09 10.93 -30.45
C ASP A 49 -17.78 9.58 -30.16
N GLN A 50 -18.17 9.41 -28.90
CA GLN A 50 -18.62 8.17 -28.30
C GLN A 50 -20.06 8.28 -27.77
N SER A 51 -20.68 9.46 -27.94
CA SER A 51 -22.03 9.79 -27.47
C SER A 51 -23.06 8.73 -27.90
N LYS A 52 -23.01 8.32 -29.18
CA LYS A 52 -23.91 7.34 -29.81
C LYS A 52 -23.53 5.86 -29.58
N LEU A 53 -22.38 5.57 -28.96
CA LEU A 53 -21.93 4.19 -28.74
C LEU A 53 -22.47 3.63 -27.42
N GLY A 54 -22.94 2.38 -27.44
CA GLY A 54 -23.18 1.60 -26.22
C GLY A 54 -21.87 1.25 -25.49
N ILE A 55 -21.95 0.78 -24.24
CA ILE A 55 -20.79 0.50 -23.36
C ILE A 55 -19.70 -0.32 -24.07
N LYS A 56 -20.07 -1.42 -24.77
CA LYS A 56 -19.12 -2.24 -25.53
C LYS A 56 -18.39 -1.45 -26.62
N GLY A 57 -19.09 -0.56 -27.33
CA GLY A 57 -18.48 0.28 -28.37
C GLY A 57 -17.47 1.27 -27.79
N ARG A 58 -17.82 1.91 -26.66
CA ARG A 58 -16.93 2.84 -25.94
C ARG A 58 -15.66 2.14 -25.43
N ILE A 59 -15.81 0.91 -24.93
CA ILE A 59 -14.69 0.05 -24.52
C ILE A 59 -13.73 -0.20 -25.69
N TYR A 60 -14.25 -0.61 -26.84
CA TYR A 60 -13.42 -0.86 -28.02
C TYR A 60 -12.66 0.40 -28.44
N VAL A 61 -13.34 1.54 -28.56
CA VAL A 61 -12.70 2.80 -28.95
C VAL A 61 -11.60 3.20 -27.98
N PHE A 62 -11.81 3.02 -26.68
CA PHE A 62 -10.78 3.29 -25.68
C PHE A 62 -9.57 2.36 -25.81
N LEU A 63 -9.78 1.04 -25.91
CA LEU A 63 -8.68 0.09 -25.97
C LEU A 63 -7.85 0.29 -27.25
N LEU A 64 -8.52 0.56 -28.37
CA LEU A 64 -7.92 0.90 -29.65
C LEU A 64 -7.11 2.20 -29.57
N GLY A 65 -7.73 3.28 -29.08
CA GLY A 65 -7.11 4.61 -29.02
C GLY A 65 -6.01 4.76 -27.96
N ASN A 66 -5.80 3.77 -27.09
CA ASN A 66 -4.68 3.73 -26.14
C ASN A 66 -3.66 2.63 -26.49
N GLU A 67 -3.76 2.03 -27.68
CA GLU A 67 -2.86 0.98 -28.17
C GLU A 67 -2.72 -0.23 -27.21
N LEU A 68 -3.82 -0.59 -26.55
CA LEU A 68 -3.82 -1.67 -25.57
C LEU A 68 -3.98 -3.03 -26.25
N ALA A 69 -2.97 -3.42 -27.05
CA ALA A 69 -2.97 -4.66 -27.85
C ALA A 69 -3.31 -5.90 -27.03
N ALA A 70 -2.69 -6.06 -25.86
CA ALA A 70 -3.00 -7.14 -24.94
C ALA A 70 -4.48 -7.10 -24.54
N ALA A 71 -5.00 -5.94 -24.13
CA ALA A 71 -6.38 -5.78 -23.70
C ALA A 71 -7.40 -6.16 -24.77
N LEU A 72 -7.13 -5.84 -26.04
CA LEU A 72 -8.02 -6.17 -27.15
C LEU A 72 -8.00 -7.66 -27.46
N ILE A 73 -6.80 -8.25 -27.51
CA ILE A 73 -6.64 -9.70 -27.64
C ILE A 73 -7.39 -10.39 -26.52
N LEU A 74 -7.27 -9.88 -25.30
CA LEU A 74 -7.91 -10.45 -24.12
C LEU A 74 -9.40 -10.19 -24.05
N LEU A 75 -9.91 -9.08 -24.58
CA LEU A 75 -11.35 -8.82 -24.68
C LEU A 75 -12.01 -9.80 -25.65
N GLU A 76 -11.37 -10.04 -26.79
CA GLU A 76 -11.80 -11.01 -27.79
C GLU A 76 -11.63 -12.45 -27.29
N LEU A 77 -10.51 -12.75 -26.60
CA LEU A 77 -10.31 -14.05 -25.95
C LEU A 77 -11.22 -14.25 -24.74
N ALA A 78 -11.62 -13.23 -23.97
CA ALA A 78 -12.51 -13.36 -22.81
C ALA A 78 -13.98 -13.57 -23.21
N MET A 79 -14.32 -13.40 -24.49
CA MET A 79 -15.53 -13.99 -25.07
C MET A 79 -15.42 -15.53 -25.19
N LEU A 80 -14.24 -16.10 -24.95
CA LEU A 80 -13.99 -17.50 -24.59
C LEU A 80 -13.76 -17.55 -23.06
N LYS A 81 -14.49 -18.42 -22.36
CA LYS A 81 -14.72 -18.33 -20.90
C LYS A 81 -13.44 -18.33 -20.03
N ASP A 82 -12.30 -18.81 -20.53
CA ASP A 82 -11.09 -19.08 -19.73
C ASP A 82 -9.98 -18.01 -19.78
N ALA A 83 -10.07 -16.99 -20.64
CA ALA A 83 -8.94 -16.08 -20.90
C ALA A 83 -8.76 -14.91 -19.89
N LYS A 84 -9.68 -14.75 -18.93
CA LYS A 84 -9.68 -13.61 -17.98
C LYS A 84 -8.42 -13.53 -17.11
N ARG A 85 -7.72 -14.64 -16.87
CA ARG A 85 -6.50 -14.69 -16.03
C ARG A 85 -5.24 -14.16 -16.72
N LEU A 86 -5.27 -13.97 -18.03
CA LEU A 86 -4.11 -13.51 -18.81
C LEU A 86 -4.05 -11.97 -18.95
N ILE A 87 -5.02 -11.23 -18.39
CA ILE A 87 -5.10 -9.77 -18.50
C ILE A 87 -4.15 -9.09 -17.52
N PRO A 88 -3.18 -8.29 -18.00
CA PRO A 88 -2.37 -7.47 -17.10
C PRO A 88 -3.26 -6.59 -16.23
N SER A 89 -3.03 -6.59 -14.91
CA SER A 89 -3.78 -5.81 -13.92
C SER A 89 -3.93 -4.33 -14.32
N GLN A 90 -2.88 -3.74 -14.91
CA GLN A 90 -2.88 -2.37 -15.46
C GLN A 90 -4.04 -2.08 -16.40
N ILE A 91 -4.34 -3.03 -17.30
CA ILE A 91 -5.40 -2.88 -18.29
C ILE A 91 -6.76 -2.94 -17.62
N VAL A 92 -6.97 -3.91 -16.73
CA VAL A 92 -8.21 -4.06 -15.96
C VAL A 92 -8.47 -2.79 -15.16
N ASN A 93 -7.44 -2.26 -14.53
CA ASN A 93 -7.53 -1.05 -13.71
C ASN A 93 -7.82 0.22 -14.52
N LEU A 94 -7.19 0.37 -15.69
CA LEU A 94 -7.53 1.45 -16.62
C LEU A 94 -8.96 1.33 -17.14
N PHE A 95 -9.43 0.11 -17.36
CA PHE A 95 -10.82 -0.15 -17.71
C PHE A 95 -11.77 0.28 -16.59
N LYS A 96 -11.48 -0.10 -15.34
CA LYS A 96 -12.24 0.34 -14.15
C LYS A 96 -12.40 1.86 -14.11
N TYR A 97 -11.30 2.60 -14.27
CA TYR A 97 -11.32 4.06 -14.31
C TYR A 97 -12.20 4.65 -15.42
N HIS A 98 -12.18 4.09 -16.62
CA HIS A 98 -12.91 4.65 -17.77
C HIS A 98 -14.38 4.20 -17.86
N PHE A 99 -14.72 3.01 -17.38
CA PHE A 99 -15.99 2.35 -17.72
C PHE A 99 -16.87 1.97 -16.55
N LEU A 100 -16.33 1.73 -15.36
CA LEU A 100 -17.19 1.38 -14.22
C LEU A 100 -17.90 2.63 -13.68
N PRO A 101 -19.14 2.49 -13.19
CA PRO A 101 -19.87 3.60 -12.58
C PRO A 101 -19.06 4.13 -11.41
N ALA A 102 -18.81 5.42 -11.48
CA ALA A 102 -17.93 6.12 -10.56
C ALA A 102 -18.69 6.39 -9.26
N LYS A 103 -18.17 5.98 -8.11
CA LYS A 103 -18.74 6.31 -6.80
C LYS A 103 -17.62 6.79 -5.88
N LEU A 104 -17.75 8.02 -5.37
CA LEU A 104 -17.11 8.35 -4.10
C LEU A 104 -17.93 7.68 -2.98
N PRO A 105 -17.37 7.50 -1.78
CA PRO A 105 -18.14 7.08 -0.62
C PRO A 105 -19.43 7.92 -0.52
N SER A 106 -20.56 7.28 -0.25
CA SER A 106 -21.90 7.88 -0.27
C SER A 106 -22.05 9.09 0.67
N SER A 107 -21.15 9.25 1.63
CA SER A 107 -21.06 10.38 2.55
C SER A 107 -20.38 11.63 1.98
N HIS A 108 -19.74 11.56 0.82
CA HIS A 108 -19.01 12.71 0.28
C HIS A 108 -19.96 13.74 -0.35
N GLN A 109 -20.29 14.77 0.42
CA GLN A 109 -20.79 16.05 -0.07
C GLN A 109 -19.67 17.06 0.13
N ARG A 110 -19.12 17.63 -0.95
CA ARG A 110 -18.02 18.59 -0.83
C ARG A 110 -18.47 19.82 -0.04
N LYS A 111 -18.02 19.94 1.20
CA LYS A 111 -18.31 21.07 2.10
C LYS A 111 -17.21 22.14 2.11
N GLY A 112 -16.05 21.88 1.51
CA GLY A 112 -14.89 22.78 1.53
C GLY A 112 -13.65 22.18 0.88
N ARG A 113 -12.48 22.49 1.44
CA ARG A 113 -11.22 21.84 1.06
C ARG A 113 -11.25 20.38 1.47
N THR A 114 -10.66 19.51 0.66
CA THR A 114 -10.70 18.06 0.85
C THR A 114 -9.29 17.49 0.85
N ALA A 115 -9.01 16.60 1.80
CA ALA A 115 -7.82 15.78 1.87
C ALA A 115 -8.18 14.36 1.47
N TYR A 116 -7.82 13.95 0.26
CA TYR A 116 -8.10 12.60 -0.24
C TYR A 116 -6.96 11.66 0.14
N ILE A 117 -7.25 10.60 0.89
CA ILE A 117 -6.29 9.52 1.15
C ILE A 117 -6.59 8.39 0.17
N PHE A 118 -5.68 8.17 -0.78
CA PHE A 118 -5.80 7.08 -1.75
C PHE A 118 -4.97 5.87 -1.34
N MET A 119 -5.34 4.73 -1.90
CA MET A 119 -4.69 3.44 -1.69
C MET A 119 -4.82 2.93 -0.25
N VAL A 120 -5.88 3.37 0.47
CA VAL A 120 -6.13 2.94 1.86
C VAL A 120 -6.28 1.41 1.88
N PRO A 121 -5.54 0.69 2.74
CA PRO A 121 -5.58 -0.77 2.74
C PRO A 121 -6.96 -1.29 3.13
N ASP A 122 -7.46 -2.26 2.36
CA ASP A 122 -8.75 -2.93 2.56
C ASP A 122 -8.61 -4.46 2.47
N LEU A 123 -7.42 -4.96 2.77
CA LEU A 123 -7.05 -6.38 2.81
C LEU A 123 -6.70 -6.79 4.24
N GLY A 124 -6.70 -8.10 4.52
CA GLY A 124 -6.61 -8.68 5.87
C GLY A 124 -5.35 -8.44 6.69
N ASN A 125 -4.39 -7.63 6.24
CA ASN A 125 -3.22 -7.29 7.07
C ASN A 125 -3.58 -6.20 8.09
N ILE A 126 -3.73 -6.58 9.36
CA ILE A 126 -4.07 -5.71 10.49
C ILE A 126 -3.08 -4.55 10.64
N GLY A 127 -1.79 -4.75 10.33
CA GLY A 127 -0.81 -3.69 10.33
C GLY A 127 -1.11 -2.61 9.28
N ASP A 128 -1.47 -3.03 8.07
CA ASP A 128 -1.86 -2.10 7.00
C ASP A 128 -3.21 -1.41 7.30
N LEU A 129 -4.16 -2.13 7.93
CA LEU A 129 -5.40 -1.53 8.43
C LEU A 129 -5.13 -0.44 9.48
N ALA A 130 -4.18 -0.69 10.40
CA ALA A 130 -3.76 0.29 11.40
C ALA A 130 -3.09 1.51 10.76
N ILE A 131 -2.31 1.35 9.69
CA ILE A 131 -1.79 2.47 8.91
C ILE A 131 -2.94 3.34 8.40
N GLY A 132 -3.96 2.73 7.78
CA GLY A 132 -5.10 3.48 7.26
C GLY A 132 -5.84 4.26 8.35
N LEU A 133 -6.10 3.63 9.50
CA LEU A 133 -6.71 4.28 10.66
C LEU A 133 -5.86 5.44 11.16
N ALA A 134 -4.57 5.20 11.40
CA ALA A 134 -3.65 6.21 11.91
C ALA A 134 -3.56 7.43 10.99
N GLN A 135 -3.52 7.21 9.68
CA GLN A 135 -3.43 8.28 8.69
C GLN A 135 -4.66 9.17 8.68
N LYS A 136 -5.86 8.58 8.74
CA LYS A 136 -7.09 9.35 8.86
C LYS A 136 -7.10 10.15 10.16
N SER A 137 -6.91 9.50 11.30
CA SER A 137 -6.92 10.16 12.61
C SER A 137 -5.89 11.27 12.70
N PHE A 138 -4.70 11.06 12.12
CA PHE A 138 -3.64 12.06 12.08
C PHE A 138 -4.06 13.30 11.26
N LEU A 139 -4.67 13.13 10.09
CA LEU A 139 -5.12 14.25 9.27
C LEU A 139 -6.31 14.97 9.90
N GLU A 140 -7.29 14.26 10.44
CA GLU A 140 -8.45 14.87 11.13
C GLU A 140 -8.01 15.71 12.34
N LYS A 141 -7.03 15.21 13.10
CA LYS A 141 -6.44 15.92 14.24
C LYS A 141 -5.66 17.17 13.83
N ASN A 142 -4.88 17.12 12.74
CA ASN A 142 -3.86 18.13 12.46
C ASN A 142 -4.20 19.07 11.30
N LEU A 143 -5.07 18.68 10.38
CA LEU A 143 -5.37 19.40 9.15
C LEU A 143 -6.75 20.06 9.21
N HIS A 144 -6.91 20.99 10.15
CA HIS A 144 -8.18 21.68 10.39
C HIS A 144 -8.71 22.40 9.13
N GLY A 145 -10.02 22.31 8.90
CA GLY A 145 -10.69 22.93 7.75
C GLY A 145 -10.56 22.14 6.44
N TYR A 146 -10.12 20.88 6.51
CA TYR A 146 -10.19 19.89 5.43
C TYR A 146 -11.17 18.77 5.79
N ASP A 147 -12.00 18.38 4.83
CA ASP A 147 -12.77 17.13 4.88
C ASP A 147 -11.83 15.97 4.49
N VAL A 148 -11.73 14.94 5.32
CA VAL A 148 -10.83 13.80 5.08
C VAL A 148 -11.61 12.67 4.44
N VAL A 149 -11.22 12.30 3.22
CA VAL A 149 -11.92 11.30 2.40
C VAL A 149 -11.01 10.12 2.11
N GLU A 150 -11.36 8.96 2.64
CA GLU A 150 -10.64 7.70 2.40
C GLU A 150 -11.12 7.03 1.11
N ILE A 151 -10.16 6.60 0.29
CA ILE A 151 -10.39 5.83 -0.93
C ILE A 151 -9.50 4.59 -0.87
N THR A 152 -10.14 3.42 -0.79
CA THR A 152 -9.45 2.15 -0.61
C THR A 152 -8.64 1.75 -1.84
N HIS A 153 -7.68 0.85 -1.64
CA HIS A 153 -6.87 0.27 -2.70
C HIS A 153 -7.74 -0.34 -3.80
N SER A 154 -8.78 -1.10 -3.42
CA SER A 154 -9.66 -1.77 -4.38
C SER A 154 -10.52 -0.81 -5.22
N ASN A 155 -10.84 0.37 -4.67
CA ASN A 155 -11.73 1.38 -5.27
C ASN A 155 -10.98 2.58 -5.88
N THR A 156 -9.64 2.57 -5.86
CA THR A 156 -8.81 3.72 -6.23
C THR A 156 -9.07 4.17 -7.67
N TYR A 157 -9.15 3.25 -8.64
CA TYR A 157 -9.33 3.62 -10.04
C TYR A 157 -10.74 4.15 -10.34
N GLU A 158 -11.80 3.54 -9.81
CA GLU A 158 -13.17 4.02 -10.01
C GLU A 158 -13.37 5.42 -9.38
N SER A 159 -12.83 5.60 -8.16
CA SER A 159 -13.02 6.82 -7.37
C SER A 159 -12.14 7.98 -7.85
N ALA A 160 -10.94 7.70 -8.35
CA ALA A 160 -10.00 8.73 -8.81
C ALA A 160 -10.57 9.59 -9.93
N ARG A 161 -11.44 9.03 -10.80
CA ARG A 161 -12.09 9.80 -11.86
C ARG A 161 -13.04 10.87 -11.29
N VAL A 162 -13.82 10.51 -10.28
CA VAL A 162 -14.76 11.43 -9.62
C VAL A 162 -13.98 12.46 -8.83
N ALA A 163 -13.05 12.01 -7.98
CA ALA A 163 -12.18 12.88 -7.21
C ALA A 163 -11.48 13.90 -8.13
N LYS A 164 -10.96 13.48 -9.29
CA LYS A 164 -10.32 14.39 -10.25
C LYS A 164 -11.25 15.46 -10.82
N LYS A 165 -12.52 15.11 -11.07
CA LYS A 165 -13.53 16.05 -11.59
C LYS A 165 -13.90 17.10 -10.54
N HIS A 166 -13.93 16.72 -9.27
CA HIS A 166 -14.38 17.59 -8.17
C HIS A 166 -13.23 18.25 -7.40
N SER A 167 -12.00 17.78 -7.55
CA SER A 167 -10.82 18.34 -6.89
C SER A 167 -10.46 19.72 -7.43
N THR A 168 -10.13 20.62 -6.51
CA THR A 168 -9.57 21.95 -6.73
C THR A 168 -8.07 21.96 -6.45
N VAL A 169 -7.38 23.07 -6.72
CA VAL A 169 -5.93 23.20 -6.49
C VAL A 169 -5.55 23.26 -5.01
N ASP A 170 -6.52 23.60 -4.15
CA ASP A 170 -6.36 23.73 -2.69
C ASP A 170 -6.58 22.39 -1.95
N ASP A 171 -7.10 21.38 -2.67
CA ASP A 171 -7.25 20.02 -2.17
C ASP A 171 -5.89 19.29 -2.19
N ILE A 172 -5.66 18.46 -1.17
CA ILE A 172 -4.42 17.73 -0.98
C ILE A 172 -4.67 16.25 -1.26
N ILE A 173 -3.75 15.62 -1.97
CA ILE A 173 -3.78 14.18 -2.22
C ILE A 173 -2.74 13.52 -1.32
N PHE A 174 -3.20 12.57 -0.51
CA PHE A 174 -2.36 11.70 0.27
C PHE A 174 -2.32 10.31 -0.35
N LEU A 175 -1.13 9.72 -0.40
CA LEU A 175 -0.93 8.33 -0.78
C LEU A 175 -0.58 7.54 0.49
N THR A 176 -1.28 6.43 0.71
CA THR A 176 -1.10 5.60 1.91
C THR A 176 0.34 5.19 2.18
N GLY A 177 0.62 4.99 3.46
CA GLY A 177 1.89 4.61 4.10
C GLY A 177 2.23 3.12 3.99
N GLY A 178 3.28 2.70 4.69
CA GLY A 178 3.64 1.30 4.85
C GLY A 178 4.80 0.77 4.00
N GLY A 179 4.67 -0.45 3.50
CA GLY A 179 5.76 -1.21 2.87
C GLY A 179 5.55 -1.53 1.39
N ASN A 180 4.81 -0.70 0.64
CA ASN A 180 4.30 -1.03 -0.69
C ASN A 180 4.89 -0.20 -1.86
N MET A 181 6.07 0.40 -1.65
CA MET A 181 6.81 1.15 -2.67
C MET A 181 7.92 0.30 -3.29
N GLY A 182 7.85 0.10 -4.62
CA GLY A 182 8.89 -0.59 -5.39
C GLY A 182 8.47 -1.93 -6.00
N THR A 183 9.40 -2.87 -6.14
CA THR A 183 9.25 -4.05 -7.03
C THR A 183 8.48 -5.22 -6.43
N ILE A 184 8.32 -5.27 -5.11
CA ILE A 184 7.57 -6.33 -4.43
C ILE A 184 6.07 -6.19 -4.74
N TYR A 185 5.50 -5.03 -4.44
CA TYR A 185 4.08 -4.74 -4.63
C TYR A 185 3.84 -3.92 -5.91
N LYS A 186 4.07 -4.57 -7.06
CA LYS A 186 4.04 -3.91 -8.37
C LYS A 186 2.73 -3.18 -8.66
N ASP A 187 1.60 -3.73 -8.22
CA ASP A 187 0.27 -3.14 -8.45
C ASP A 187 0.08 -1.85 -7.62
N ALA A 188 0.53 -1.81 -6.36
CA ALA A 188 0.54 -0.60 -5.55
C ALA A 188 1.41 0.50 -6.18
N GLU A 189 2.60 0.16 -6.66
CA GLU A 189 3.46 1.12 -7.36
C GLU A 189 2.85 1.61 -8.69
N GLN A 190 2.06 0.80 -9.38
CA GLN A 190 1.32 1.24 -10.57
C GLN A 190 0.18 2.20 -10.23
N GLN A 191 -0.55 1.95 -9.14
CA GLN A 191 -1.59 2.85 -8.63
C GLN A 191 -1.02 4.20 -8.23
N ARG A 192 0.07 4.19 -7.46
CA ARG A 192 0.83 5.39 -7.07
C ARG A 192 1.22 6.23 -8.27
N ARG A 193 1.88 5.62 -9.27
CA ARG A 193 2.26 6.27 -10.54
C ARG A 193 1.06 6.77 -11.35
N PHE A 194 -0.09 6.12 -11.24
CA PHE A 194 -1.32 6.57 -11.88
C PHE A 194 -1.85 7.84 -11.21
N LEU A 195 -1.97 7.85 -9.89
CA LEU A 195 -2.46 8.99 -9.11
C LEU A 195 -1.55 10.21 -9.25
N ILE A 196 -0.24 10.04 -9.17
CA ILE A 196 0.74 11.13 -9.36
C ILE A 196 0.59 11.79 -10.74
N ARG A 197 0.38 10.99 -11.80
CA ARG A 197 0.12 11.55 -13.15
C ARG A 197 -1.25 12.21 -13.28
N LEU A 198 -2.25 11.74 -12.54
CA LEU A 198 -3.61 12.23 -12.64
C LEU A 198 -3.78 13.58 -11.92
N PHE A 199 -3.18 13.72 -10.74
CA PHE A 199 -3.35 14.88 -9.87
C PHE A 199 -2.22 15.91 -9.98
N LYS A 200 -1.65 16.12 -11.18
CA LYS A 200 -0.50 17.01 -11.44
C LYS A 200 -0.55 18.43 -10.85
N ARG A 201 -1.74 18.99 -10.64
CA ARG A 201 -1.92 20.35 -10.11
C ARG A 201 -1.99 20.37 -8.57
N ASN A 202 -2.36 19.26 -7.96
CA ASN A 202 -2.52 19.13 -6.52
C ASN A 202 -1.16 18.88 -5.86
N ARG A 203 -1.07 19.27 -4.59
CA ARG A 203 0.02 18.78 -3.77
C ARG A 203 -0.24 17.32 -3.42
N ILE A 204 0.82 16.52 -3.51
CA ILE A 204 0.78 15.10 -3.20
C ILE A 204 1.80 14.81 -2.11
N TYR A 205 1.34 14.25 -1.00
CA TYR A 205 2.20 13.69 0.03
C TYR A 205 2.04 12.17 0.03
N GLN A 206 3.15 11.46 -0.09
CA GLN A 206 3.16 10.05 0.27
C GLN A 206 3.49 9.95 1.76
N PHE A 207 2.61 9.32 2.54
CA PHE A 207 2.87 9.02 3.95
C PHE A 207 4.13 8.15 4.14
N PRO A 208 4.70 8.11 5.37
CA PRO A 208 5.90 7.35 5.69
C PRO A 208 5.90 5.94 5.11
N GLN A 209 6.99 5.63 4.38
CA GLN A 209 7.08 4.47 3.52
C GLN A 209 8.45 3.78 3.63
N SER A 210 8.47 2.44 3.61
CA SER A 210 9.67 1.70 3.22
C SER A 210 9.71 1.55 1.71
N VAL A 211 10.90 1.62 1.12
CA VAL A 211 11.14 1.45 -0.32
C VAL A 211 12.01 0.23 -0.57
N PHE A 212 11.73 -0.50 -1.65
CA PHE A 212 12.62 -1.57 -2.12
C PHE A 212 12.49 -1.77 -3.63
N PHE A 213 13.58 -1.52 -4.35
CA PHE A 213 13.73 -1.93 -5.75
C PHE A 213 14.76 -3.04 -5.88
N GLU A 214 14.32 -4.18 -6.43
CA GLU A 214 15.20 -5.32 -6.72
C GLU A 214 16.41 -4.89 -7.57
N ARG A 215 17.60 -5.36 -7.21
CA ARG A 215 18.87 -5.12 -7.91
C ARG A 215 19.00 -6.01 -9.17
N SER A 216 17.96 -6.05 -9.99
CA SER A 216 17.92 -6.76 -11.27
C SER A 216 17.77 -5.77 -12.42
N SER A 217 18.05 -6.21 -13.65
CA SER A 217 17.82 -5.38 -14.84
C SER A 217 16.33 -5.00 -15.00
N ALA A 218 15.42 -5.89 -14.58
CA ALA A 218 13.99 -5.64 -14.54
C ALA A 218 13.62 -4.62 -13.46
N GLY A 219 14.21 -4.74 -12.26
CA GLY A 219 14.04 -3.80 -11.16
C GLY A 219 14.54 -2.39 -11.50
N ALA A 220 15.71 -2.28 -12.13
CA ALA A 220 16.25 -1.01 -12.61
C ALA A 220 15.34 -0.32 -13.63
N LYS A 221 14.78 -1.07 -14.60
CA LYS A 221 13.76 -0.56 -15.55
C LYS A 221 12.50 -0.11 -14.83
N PHE A 222 12.08 -0.86 -13.82
CA PHE A 222 10.88 -0.54 -13.02
C PHE A 222 11.07 0.76 -12.22
N LEU A 223 12.23 0.92 -11.57
CA LEU A 223 12.65 2.13 -10.88
C LEU A 223 12.74 3.32 -11.85
N ALA A 224 13.40 3.16 -13.00
CA ALA A 224 13.53 4.23 -14.00
C ALA A 224 12.16 4.79 -14.44
N LYS A 225 11.15 3.92 -14.58
CA LYS A 225 9.78 4.34 -14.86
C LYS A 225 9.17 5.18 -13.72
N SER A 226 9.41 4.81 -12.47
CA SER A 226 8.98 5.61 -11.31
C SER A 226 9.72 6.95 -11.25
N LYS A 227 11.05 6.96 -11.40
CA LYS A 227 11.87 8.19 -11.44
C LYS A 227 11.35 9.19 -12.46
N ARG A 228 11.11 8.73 -13.71
CA ARG A 228 10.56 9.57 -14.79
C ARG A 228 9.20 10.17 -14.46
N ILE A 229 8.34 9.43 -13.76
CA ILE A 229 6.98 9.91 -13.43
C ILE A 229 7.03 10.88 -12.25
N TYR A 230 7.83 10.58 -11.23
CA TYR A 230 7.89 11.37 -10.00
C TYR A 230 8.59 12.71 -10.24
N SER A 231 9.66 12.74 -11.04
CA SER A 231 10.37 13.98 -11.38
C SER A 231 9.51 14.98 -12.18
N GLN A 232 8.43 14.52 -12.81
CA GLN A 232 7.49 15.39 -13.54
C GLN A 232 6.44 16.05 -12.64
N HIS A 233 6.44 15.76 -11.33
CA HIS A 233 5.48 16.29 -10.38
C HIS A 233 6.20 17.13 -9.33
N THR A 234 6.20 18.45 -9.51
CA THR A 234 6.99 19.38 -8.68
C THR A 234 6.45 19.55 -7.26
N ARG A 235 5.17 19.18 -7.02
CA ARG A 235 4.51 19.27 -5.71
C ARG A 235 4.34 17.88 -5.06
N LEU A 236 5.35 17.01 -5.22
CA LEU A 236 5.35 15.64 -4.70
C LEU A 236 6.41 15.54 -3.62
N THR A 237 5.96 15.23 -2.40
CA THR A 237 6.83 14.96 -1.27
C THR A 237 6.73 13.47 -0.93
N LEU A 238 7.88 12.80 -0.90
CA LEU A 238 8.01 11.38 -0.54
C LEU A 238 8.52 11.30 0.90
N ILE A 239 7.77 10.63 1.78
CA ILE A 239 8.18 10.47 3.18
C ILE A 239 8.67 9.04 3.37
N ALA A 240 9.92 8.90 3.81
CA ALA A 240 10.49 7.64 4.25
C ALA A 240 10.18 7.40 5.73
N ARG A 241 9.99 6.13 6.11
CA ARG A 241 9.71 5.75 7.50
C ARG A 241 10.92 5.23 8.28
N ASP A 242 12.07 5.10 7.64
CA ASP A 242 13.30 4.60 8.25
C ASP A 242 14.50 5.18 7.50
N GLN A 243 15.68 5.22 8.14
CA GLN A 243 16.86 5.87 7.60
C GLN A 243 17.36 5.21 6.30
N THR A 244 17.28 3.89 6.21
CA THR A 244 17.64 3.12 5.01
C THR A 244 16.77 3.51 3.82
N SER A 245 15.46 3.57 4.02
CA SER A 245 14.50 4.01 3.01
C SER A 245 14.68 5.47 2.64
N TYR A 246 15.00 6.35 3.60
CA TYR A 246 15.29 7.75 3.33
C TYR A 246 16.48 7.91 2.39
N ASN A 247 17.58 7.20 2.67
CA ASN A 247 18.78 7.22 1.85
C ASN A 247 18.50 6.68 0.44
N GLU A 248 17.76 5.57 0.32
CA GLU A 248 17.39 5.01 -0.98
C GLU A 248 16.47 5.95 -1.77
N MET A 249 15.48 6.58 -1.13
CA MET A 249 14.60 7.56 -1.78
C MET A 249 15.37 8.80 -2.24
N LYS A 250 16.27 9.34 -1.40
CA LYS A 250 17.10 10.51 -1.74
C LYS A 250 18.02 10.26 -2.93
N SER A 251 18.64 9.07 -2.97
CA SER A 251 19.42 8.60 -4.12
C SER A 251 18.56 8.39 -5.37
N SER A 252 17.38 7.81 -5.19
CA SER A 252 16.53 7.39 -6.30
C SER A 252 15.76 8.54 -6.94
N PHE A 253 15.30 9.50 -6.16
CA PHE A 253 14.37 10.56 -6.58
C PHE A 253 14.92 11.96 -6.25
N PRO A 254 16.09 12.35 -6.78
CA PRO A 254 16.76 13.59 -6.39
C PRO A 254 16.01 14.87 -6.82
N GLN A 255 15.02 14.76 -7.70
CA GLN A 255 14.17 15.88 -8.13
C GLN A 255 12.93 16.08 -7.25
N ASN A 256 12.70 15.21 -6.26
CA ASN A 256 11.53 15.26 -5.39
C ASN A 256 11.94 15.64 -3.96
N GLU A 257 11.03 16.28 -3.22
CA GLU A 257 11.24 16.54 -1.80
C GLU A 257 11.16 15.22 -1.03
N ILE A 258 12.19 14.90 -0.26
CA ILE A 258 12.26 13.68 0.55
C ILE A 258 12.31 14.07 2.02
N ALA A 259 11.37 13.55 2.81
CA ALA A 259 11.33 13.73 4.26
C ALA A 259 11.47 12.39 4.99
N LEU A 260 11.83 12.45 6.27
CA LEU A 260 11.93 11.29 7.17
C LEU A 260 11.02 11.53 8.36
N HIS A 261 10.04 10.65 8.56
CA HIS A 261 9.11 10.69 9.69
C HIS A 261 8.76 9.27 10.14
N PRO A 262 8.41 9.05 11.41
CA PRO A 262 8.06 7.73 11.92
C PRO A 262 6.83 7.16 11.22
N ASP A 263 6.68 5.84 11.28
CA ASP A 263 5.47 5.18 10.82
C ASP A 263 4.24 5.78 11.52
N THR A 264 3.22 6.16 10.73
CA THR A 264 2.08 6.93 11.22
C THR A 264 1.32 6.21 12.33
N VAL A 265 1.37 4.87 12.39
CA VAL A 265 0.75 4.10 13.48
C VAL A 265 1.23 4.52 14.86
N ILE A 266 2.48 4.98 15.01
CA ILE A 266 3.01 5.45 16.31
C ILE A 266 2.23 6.68 16.81
N SER A 267 1.60 7.47 15.93
CA SER A 267 0.79 8.64 16.33
C SER A 267 -0.52 8.28 17.05
N LEU A 268 -0.88 6.99 17.08
CA LEU A 268 -2.00 6.48 17.87
C LEU A 268 -1.62 6.22 19.34
N ALA A 269 -0.34 6.38 19.69
CA ALA A 269 0.11 6.29 21.07
C ALA A 269 -0.39 7.47 21.93
N PRO A 270 -0.52 7.28 23.25
CA PRO A 270 -0.40 6.01 23.95
C PRO A 270 -1.67 5.16 23.82
N VAL A 271 -1.50 3.85 23.60
CA VAL A 271 -2.57 2.87 23.78
C VAL A 271 -2.33 2.22 25.13
N SER A 272 -3.31 2.29 26.04
CA SER A 272 -3.14 1.82 27.41
C SER A 272 -4.34 1.02 27.89
N SER A 273 -4.11 0.22 28.93
CA SER A 273 -5.12 -0.53 29.66
C SER A 273 -4.90 -0.30 31.15
N THR A 274 -5.99 -0.26 31.92
CA THR A 274 -5.94 -0.23 33.39
C THR A 274 -5.76 -1.62 33.99
N GLU A 275 -5.96 -2.67 33.19
CA GLU A 275 -5.83 -4.05 33.64
C GLU A 275 -4.37 -4.50 33.72
N PRO A 276 -3.97 -5.23 34.77
CA PRO A 276 -2.61 -5.75 34.88
C PRO A 276 -2.31 -6.77 33.79
N ARG A 277 -1.03 -6.87 33.40
CA ARG A 277 -0.57 -7.86 32.43
C ARG A 277 -0.68 -9.26 33.03
N ARG A 278 -1.28 -10.18 32.29
CA ARG A 278 -1.46 -11.59 32.67
C ARG A 278 -0.17 -12.35 32.44
N ASN A 279 0.03 -13.48 33.12
CA ASN A 279 1.20 -14.34 32.92
C ASN A 279 1.13 -15.10 31.58
N GLN A 280 1.26 -14.36 30.48
CA GLN A 280 1.13 -14.85 29.12
C GLN A 280 2.09 -14.12 28.16
N VAL A 281 2.46 -14.83 27.10
CA VAL A 281 3.27 -14.35 25.97
C VAL A 281 2.44 -14.46 24.68
N VAL A 282 2.51 -13.46 23.82
CA VAL A 282 1.94 -13.53 22.47
C VAL A 282 3.03 -13.90 21.46
N LEU A 283 2.80 -14.97 20.70
CA LEU A 283 3.56 -15.28 19.50
C LEU A 283 2.81 -14.70 18.30
N SER A 284 3.38 -13.64 17.71
CA SER A 284 2.86 -12.99 16.49
C SER A 284 3.85 -13.16 15.35
N ILE A 285 3.90 -14.36 14.78
CA ILE A 285 4.91 -14.79 13.81
C ILE A 285 4.22 -15.14 12.48
N ARG A 286 4.86 -14.86 11.34
CA ARG A 286 4.37 -15.30 10.02
C ARG A 286 4.33 -16.81 9.92
N ARG A 287 3.35 -17.32 9.16
CA ARG A 287 3.27 -18.73 8.77
C ARG A 287 3.62 -18.98 7.31
N ASP A 288 3.99 -17.93 6.57
CA ASP A 288 4.32 -17.98 5.14
C ASP A 288 5.83 -17.91 4.89
N ILE A 289 6.22 -17.91 3.60
CA ILE A 289 7.62 -17.92 3.15
C ILE A 289 8.43 -16.67 3.56
N GLU A 290 7.77 -15.64 4.07
CA GLU A 290 8.43 -14.43 4.56
C GLU A 290 8.77 -14.52 6.06
N SER A 291 8.38 -15.61 6.75
CA SER A 291 8.84 -15.90 8.11
C SER A 291 10.36 -16.12 8.11
N GLY A 292 11.05 -15.46 9.05
CA GLY A 292 12.45 -15.74 9.36
C GLY A 292 12.64 -16.97 10.26
N LEU A 293 11.56 -17.56 10.76
CA LEU A 293 11.56 -18.68 11.70
C LEU A 293 10.98 -19.94 11.08
N ASP A 294 11.63 -21.07 11.33
CA ASP A 294 11.07 -22.38 11.03
C ASP A 294 10.03 -22.80 12.08
N GLY A 295 9.11 -23.68 11.68
CA GLY A 295 8.04 -24.16 12.56
C GLY A 295 8.54 -24.97 13.76
N LYS A 296 9.73 -25.58 13.68
CA LYS A 296 10.28 -26.38 14.78
C LYS A 296 10.75 -25.46 15.92
N MET A 297 11.40 -24.36 15.57
CA MET A 297 11.87 -23.36 16.52
C MET A 297 10.71 -22.72 17.27
N ILE A 298 9.64 -22.36 16.56
CA ILE A 298 8.41 -21.81 17.17
C ILE A 298 7.84 -22.81 18.19
N ASN A 299 7.73 -24.09 17.81
CA ASN A 299 7.23 -25.13 18.70
C ASN A 299 8.14 -25.35 19.93
N SER A 300 9.47 -25.26 19.76
CA SER A 300 10.42 -25.37 20.87
C SER A 300 10.32 -24.19 21.84
N VAL A 301 10.24 -22.97 21.32
CA VAL A 301 10.02 -21.76 22.15
C VAL A 301 8.70 -21.87 22.91
N GLU A 302 7.62 -22.27 22.24
CA GLU A 302 6.32 -22.47 22.87
C GLU A 302 6.37 -23.54 23.96
N HIS A 303 7.04 -24.67 23.70
CA HIS A 303 7.19 -25.76 24.68
C HIS A 303 7.88 -25.29 25.96
N GLU A 304 9.01 -24.58 25.84
CA GLU A 304 9.76 -24.09 27.00
C GLU A 304 9.00 -23.00 27.77
N LEU A 305 8.25 -22.13 27.07
CA LEU A 305 7.38 -21.14 27.73
C LEU A 305 6.25 -21.81 28.53
N LEU A 306 5.60 -22.83 27.95
CA LEU A 306 4.54 -23.59 28.64
C LEU A 306 5.08 -24.36 29.84
N LYS A 307 6.26 -24.96 29.72
CA LYS A 307 6.97 -25.65 30.80
C LYS A 307 7.34 -24.71 31.95
N ALA A 308 7.63 -23.44 31.64
CA ALA A 308 7.83 -22.37 32.63
C ALA A 308 6.52 -21.84 33.25
N GLY A 309 5.36 -22.43 32.92
CA GLY A 309 4.05 -22.02 33.44
C GLY A 309 3.51 -20.72 32.81
N ILE A 310 4.04 -20.31 31.66
CA ILE A 310 3.62 -19.11 30.94
C ILE A 310 2.61 -19.50 29.86
N ARG A 311 1.43 -18.87 29.87
CA ARG A 311 0.43 -19.11 28.83
C ARG A 311 0.91 -18.54 27.49
N VAL A 312 0.73 -19.28 26.40
CA VAL A 312 1.07 -18.83 25.06
C VAL A 312 -0.19 -18.51 24.26
N LEU A 313 -0.21 -17.36 23.59
CA LEU A 313 -1.28 -16.93 22.69
C LEU A 313 -0.73 -16.75 21.28
N HIS A 314 -1.33 -17.42 20.31
CA HIS A 314 -1.01 -17.19 18.90
C HIS A 314 -1.90 -16.09 18.33
N ARG A 315 -1.29 -15.10 17.66
CA ARG A 315 -2.00 -14.04 16.95
C ARG A 315 -1.35 -13.82 15.60
N ASP A 316 -2.12 -13.99 14.52
CA ASP A 316 -1.66 -13.56 13.20
C ASP A 316 -2.16 -12.13 12.94
N THR A 317 -1.29 -11.31 12.34
CA THR A 317 -1.66 -9.98 11.84
C THR A 317 -2.26 -10.06 10.43
N ASN A 318 -2.33 -11.24 9.82
CA ASN A 318 -2.98 -11.48 8.54
C ASN A 318 -4.26 -12.31 8.75
N VAL A 319 -5.40 -11.75 8.37
CA VAL A 319 -6.70 -12.42 8.38
C VAL A 319 -6.99 -12.85 6.94
N ASP A 320 -7.03 -14.16 6.67
CA ASP A 320 -7.11 -14.71 5.31
C ASP A 320 -8.22 -14.08 4.45
N ASN A 321 -7.85 -13.58 3.27
CA ASN A 321 -8.70 -13.23 2.11
C ASN A 321 -10.00 -12.43 2.36
N MET A 322 -10.13 -11.76 3.51
CA MET A 322 -11.27 -10.90 3.77
C MET A 322 -10.96 -9.49 3.30
N HIS A 323 -11.79 -8.99 2.38
CA HIS A 323 -11.89 -7.57 2.13
C HIS A 323 -12.54 -6.94 3.37
N HIS A 324 -11.76 -6.17 4.12
CA HIS A 324 -12.31 -5.47 5.28
C HIS A 324 -13.03 -4.21 4.83
N GLN A 325 -14.29 -4.06 5.25
CA GLN A 325 -14.93 -2.76 5.18
C GLN A 325 -14.25 -1.82 6.19
N LEU A 326 -14.15 -0.54 5.85
CA LEU A 326 -13.43 0.43 6.69
C LEU A 326 -14.04 0.57 8.10
N ASN A 327 -15.33 0.27 8.27
CA ASN A 327 -16.03 0.29 9.56
C ASN A 327 -15.71 -0.93 10.46
N GLU A 328 -15.14 -2.00 9.93
CA GLU A 328 -14.81 -3.22 10.70
C GLU A 328 -13.36 -3.22 11.22
N ARG A 329 -12.49 -2.36 10.65
CA ARG A 329 -11.05 -2.38 10.93
C ARG A 329 -10.70 -2.10 12.39
N GLU A 330 -11.44 -1.20 13.05
CA GLU A 330 -11.16 -0.79 14.42
C GLU A 330 -11.32 -1.96 15.40
N GLY A 331 -12.31 -2.83 15.18
CA GLY A 331 -12.50 -4.05 15.98
C GLY A 331 -11.33 -5.02 15.83
N SER A 332 -10.85 -5.25 14.60
CA SER A 332 -9.70 -6.13 14.35
C SER A 332 -8.40 -5.58 14.95
N ILE A 333 -8.20 -4.26 14.87
CA ILE A 333 -7.03 -3.57 15.46
C ILE A 333 -7.11 -3.63 17.00
N SER A 334 -8.27 -3.35 17.58
CA SER A 334 -8.45 -3.38 19.03
C SER A 334 -8.22 -4.79 19.59
N ALA A 335 -8.73 -5.82 18.92
CA ALA A 335 -8.54 -7.21 19.35
C ALA A 335 -7.06 -7.64 19.42
N ILE A 336 -6.21 -7.16 18.50
CA ILE A 336 -4.77 -7.45 18.58
C ILE A 336 -4.09 -6.60 19.66
N TRP A 337 -4.46 -5.33 19.81
CA TRP A 337 -3.90 -4.47 20.86
C TRP A 337 -4.27 -4.96 22.25
N ASP A 338 -5.49 -5.45 22.48
CA ASP A 338 -5.92 -6.05 23.74
C ASP A 338 -5.09 -7.30 24.07
N ALA A 339 -4.77 -8.12 23.07
CA ALA A 339 -3.89 -9.27 23.26
C ALA A 339 -2.48 -8.83 23.66
N TYR A 340 -1.96 -7.73 23.11
CA TYR A 340 -0.62 -7.23 23.43
C TYR A 340 -0.59 -6.57 24.81
N LEU A 341 -1.55 -5.67 25.09
CA LEU A 341 -1.72 -4.99 26.37
C LEU A 341 -1.90 -5.96 27.54
N SER A 342 -2.61 -7.06 27.33
CA SER A 342 -2.83 -8.06 28.38
C SER A 342 -1.66 -9.04 28.57
N SER A 343 -0.64 -9.01 27.71
CA SER A 343 0.50 -9.93 27.74
C SER A 343 1.74 -9.30 28.35
N ARG A 344 2.59 -10.10 29.00
CA ARG A 344 3.87 -9.64 29.56
C ARG A 344 4.97 -9.51 28.52
N LEU A 345 4.85 -10.21 27.40
CA LEU A 345 5.82 -10.21 26.32
C LEU A 345 5.14 -10.53 24.99
N VAL A 346 5.65 -9.94 23.91
CA VAL A 346 5.34 -10.31 22.53
C VAL A 346 6.62 -10.80 21.85
N ILE A 347 6.54 -11.91 21.14
CA ILE A 347 7.60 -12.41 20.25
C ILE A 347 7.06 -12.32 18.82
N THR A 348 7.76 -11.59 17.94
CA THR A 348 7.21 -11.26 16.62
C THR A 348 8.25 -11.04 15.52
N ASP A 349 7.93 -11.45 14.29
CA ASP A 349 8.71 -11.11 13.08
C ASP A 349 8.04 -10.00 12.24
N ARG A 350 6.94 -9.43 12.77
CA ARG A 350 6.13 -8.41 12.10
C ARG A 350 6.59 -7.03 12.52
N LEU A 351 6.92 -6.20 11.54
CA LEU A 351 7.21 -4.78 11.79
C LEU A 351 6.08 -4.07 12.55
N HIS A 352 4.82 -4.30 12.19
CA HIS A 352 3.70 -3.72 12.94
C HIS A 352 3.49 -4.37 14.31
N GLY A 353 3.92 -5.62 14.51
CA GLY A 353 3.98 -6.20 15.86
C GLY A 353 4.89 -5.38 16.76
N VAL A 354 6.07 -5.00 16.27
CA VAL A 354 7.01 -4.14 17.00
C VAL A 354 6.42 -2.74 17.26
N ILE A 355 5.79 -2.13 16.26
CA ILE A 355 5.11 -0.84 16.44
C ILE A 355 4.00 -0.93 17.50
N PHE A 356 3.18 -1.98 17.45
CA PHE A 356 2.12 -2.18 18.45
C PHE A 356 2.70 -2.34 19.85
N CYS A 357 3.82 -3.04 20.01
CA CYS A 357 4.56 -3.08 21.28
C CYS A 357 5.04 -1.70 21.73
N ALA A 358 5.53 -0.88 20.80
CA ALA A 358 5.98 0.49 21.09
C ALA A 358 4.83 1.38 21.62
N ILE A 359 3.67 1.36 20.97
CA ILE A 359 2.52 2.20 21.36
C ILE A 359 1.74 1.65 22.57
N THR A 360 1.91 0.37 22.91
CA THR A 360 1.26 -0.27 24.07
C THR A 360 2.17 -0.41 25.28
N GLY A 361 3.46 -0.05 25.16
CA GLY A 361 4.46 -0.28 26.21
C GLY A 361 4.70 -1.76 26.53
N THR A 362 4.39 -2.66 25.59
CA THR A 362 4.51 -4.11 25.78
C THR A 362 5.94 -4.56 25.45
N PRO A 363 6.62 -5.31 26.34
CA PRO A 363 7.94 -5.86 26.04
C PRO A 363 7.93 -6.73 24.78
N CYS A 364 9.00 -6.66 24.00
CA CYS A 364 9.06 -7.26 22.67
C CYS A 364 10.43 -7.88 22.38
N VAL A 365 10.42 -9.15 21.93
CA VAL A 365 11.55 -9.77 21.24
C VAL A 365 11.16 -9.90 19.78
N ALA A 366 11.82 -9.14 18.92
CA ALA A 366 11.52 -9.09 17.51
C ALA A 366 12.56 -9.86 16.70
N MET A 367 12.12 -10.62 15.71
CA MET A 367 13.00 -11.27 14.74
C MET A 367 13.11 -10.36 13.54
N ASP A 368 14.34 -10.03 13.14
CA ASP A 368 14.53 -9.25 11.94
C ASP A 368 14.18 -10.10 10.71
N ASN A 369 13.57 -9.46 9.72
CA ASN A 369 13.26 -10.15 8.47
C ASN A 369 14.44 -10.06 7.50
N LEU A 370 14.41 -10.86 6.44
CA LEU A 370 15.44 -10.91 5.39
C LEU A 370 15.80 -9.53 4.78
N ASN A 371 14.96 -8.51 4.97
CA ASN A 371 15.13 -7.17 4.41
C ASN A 371 15.60 -6.13 5.45
N GLY A 372 15.88 -6.52 6.70
CA GLY A 372 16.37 -5.61 7.74
C GLY A 372 15.35 -4.60 8.26
N LYS A 373 14.06 -4.76 7.93
CA LYS A 373 13.07 -3.69 8.15
C LYS A 373 12.79 -3.44 9.62
N VAL A 374 12.82 -4.49 10.45
CA VAL A 374 12.53 -4.38 11.87
C VAL A 374 13.67 -3.64 12.56
N ARG A 375 14.92 -4.05 12.28
CA ARG A 375 16.09 -3.35 12.78
C ARG A 375 16.10 -1.88 12.36
N ASN A 376 15.90 -1.60 11.07
CA ASN A 376 15.88 -0.23 10.55
C ASN A 376 14.87 0.66 11.30
N LEU A 377 13.68 0.13 11.62
CA LEU A 377 12.68 0.86 12.42
C LEU A 377 13.20 1.15 13.83
N ILE A 378 13.72 0.11 14.51
CA ILE A 378 14.20 0.23 15.90
C ILE A 378 15.36 1.23 15.98
N GLU A 379 16.34 1.10 15.10
CA GLU A 379 17.51 1.97 15.05
C GLU A 379 17.14 3.40 14.65
N THR A 380 16.10 3.62 13.83
CA THR A 380 15.72 4.99 13.45
C THR A 380 14.89 5.66 14.55
N TRP A 381 13.94 4.95 15.18
CA TRP A 381 12.89 5.60 15.98
C TRP A 381 12.71 5.06 17.40
N LEU A 382 13.13 3.82 17.69
CA LEU A 382 12.80 3.14 18.95
C LEU A 382 14.05 2.87 19.82
N GLN A 383 15.16 3.59 19.61
CA GLN A 383 16.39 3.39 20.40
C GLN A 383 16.16 3.54 21.91
N GLN A 384 15.23 4.42 22.32
CA GLN A 384 14.87 4.65 23.71
C GLN A 384 13.95 3.56 24.31
N ALA A 385 13.36 2.70 23.47
CA ALA A 385 12.46 1.63 23.90
C ALA A 385 13.28 0.42 24.38
N SER A 386 13.90 0.52 25.56
CA SER A 386 14.75 -0.54 26.13
C SER A 386 14.05 -1.89 26.40
N TYR A 387 12.72 -1.92 26.25
CA TYR A 387 11.85 -3.09 26.34
C TYR A 387 11.58 -3.75 24.97
N ILE A 388 12.19 -3.26 23.88
CA ILE A 388 12.10 -3.81 22.53
C ILE A 388 13.51 -4.16 22.06
N THR A 389 13.71 -5.41 21.63
CA THR A 389 15.00 -5.86 21.06
C THR A 389 14.77 -6.60 19.74
N ALA A 390 15.74 -6.51 18.83
CA ALA A 390 15.78 -7.31 17.61
C ALA A 390 16.78 -8.47 17.73
N VAL A 391 16.54 -9.56 16.99
CA VAL A 391 17.39 -10.75 16.85
C VAL A 391 17.50 -11.12 15.38
N ASP A 392 18.73 -11.34 14.87
CA ASP A 392 19.01 -11.49 13.43
C ASP A 392 18.98 -12.93 12.92
N CYS A 393 19.61 -13.84 13.66
CA CYS A 393 19.70 -15.26 13.36
C CYS A 393 19.32 -16.05 14.61
N PRO A 394 18.04 -15.93 15.05
CA PRO A 394 17.65 -16.43 16.35
C PRO A 394 17.85 -17.95 16.43
N SER A 395 18.49 -18.39 17.52
CA SER A 395 18.31 -19.76 18.02
C SER A 395 17.16 -19.80 19.03
N THR A 396 16.62 -20.99 19.31
CA THR A 396 15.63 -21.18 20.37
C THR A 396 16.15 -20.64 21.70
N GLU A 397 17.41 -20.91 22.02
CA GLU A 397 18.08 -20.51 23.25
C GLU A 397 18.19 -18.99 23.35
N GLU A 398 18.60 -18.32 22.27
CA GLU A 398 18.72 -16.86 22.24
C GLU A 398 17.35 -16.19 22.43
N ILE A 399 16.31 -16.68 21.75
CA ILE A 399 14.94 -16.15 21.92
C ILE A 399 14.52 -16.28 23.39
N LEU A 400 14.71 -17.46 23.99
CA LEU A 400 14.31 -17.73 25.37
C LEU A 400 15.11 -16.91 26.40
N GLU A 401 16.41 -16.72 26.17
CA GLU A 401 17.26 -15.86 27.01
C GLU A 401 16.73 -14.42 27.00
N LYS A 402 16.51 -13.84 25.81
CA LYS A 402 15.97 -12.48 25.68
C LYS A 402 14.56 -12.38 26.25
N ALA A 403 13.72 -13.38 26.02
CA ALA A 403 12.37 -13.43 26.58
C ALA A 403 12.38 -13.42 28.11
N SER A 404 13.21 -14.26 28.73
CA SER A 404 13.38 -14.32 30.19
C SER A 404 13.88 -12.99 30.74
N ALA A 405 14.88 -12.38 30.10
CA ALA A 405 15.40 -11.07 30.48
C ALA A 405 14.32 -9.98 30.43
N MET A 406 13.50 -9.95 29.38
CA MET A 406 12.40 -9.00 29.23
C MET A 406 11.29 -9.22 30.26
N LEU A 407 10.90 -10.47 30.51
CA LEU A 407 9.87 -10.82 31.50
C LEU A 407 10.28 -10.46 32.94
N SER A 408 11.59 -10.54 33.23
CA SER A 408 12.17 -10.15 34.52
C SER A 408 12.30 -8.64 34.67
N LYS A 409 12.82 -7.95 33.65
CA LYS A 409 13.09 -6.50 33.69
C LYS A 409 11.84 -5.64 33.56
N PHE A 410 10.84 -6.08 32.78
CA PHE A 410 9.62 -5.32 32.49
C PHE A 410 8.35 -6.13 32.77
N PRO A 411 8.13 -6.60 34.01
CA PRO A 411 7.05 -7.54 34.32
C PRO A 411 5.64 -6.95 34.10
N GLN A 412 5.49 -5.62 34.15
CA GLN A 412 4.24 -4.90 33.86
C GLN A 412 4.35 -3.99 32.61
N GLY A 413 5.39 -4.21 31.79
CA GLY A 413 5.68 -3.38 30.63
C GLY A 413 6.40 -2.08 30.98
N ALA A 414 6.35 -1.12 30.06
CA ALA A 414 7.03 0.16 30.12
C ALA A 414 6.12 1.29 29.59
N ALA A 415 6.58 2.54 29.67
CA ALA A 415 5.86 3.66 29.07
C ALA A 415 5.84 3.54 27.53
N PRO A 416 4.68 3.74 26.87
CA PRO A 416 4.60 3.80 25.42
C PRO A 416 5.46 4.89 24.77
N ILE A 417 5.83 4.68 23.51
CA ILE A 417 6.56 5.66 22.69
C ILE A 417 5.58 6.53 21.90
N THR A 418 5.69 7.87 22.01
CA THR A 418 4.76 8.82 21.37
C THR A 418 5.37 9.64 20.21
N LEU A 419 6.68 9.87 20.19
CA LEU A 419 7.40 10.65 19.14
C LEU A 419 6.72 11.99 18.77
N ASP A 420 6.15 12.69 19.75
CA ASP A 420 5.27 13.84 19.52
C ASP A 420 5.94 14.94 18.66
N ALA A 421 7.21 15.28 18.95
CA ALA A 421 7.96 16.28 18.19
C ALA A 421 8.13 15.92 16.71
N ASP A 422 8.26 14.63 16.37
CA ASP A 422 8.34 14.16 14.98
C ASP A 422 7.01 14.29 14.26
N PHE A 423 5.91 14.02 14.97
CA PHE A 423 4.56 14.13 14.45
C PHE A 423 4.11 15.58 14.31
N GLU A 424 4.55 16.48 15.19
CA GLU A 424 4.37 17.93 15.04
C GLU A 424 5.08 18.43 13.77
N ARG A 425 6.34 18.05 13.55
CA ARG A 425 7.07 18.37 12.32
C ARG A 425 6.37 17.83 11.06
N MET A 426 5.79 16.62 11.14
CA MET A 426 5.04 16.04 10.02
C MET A 426 3.74 16.81 9.75
N ALA A 427 3.04 17.26 10.81
CA ALA A 427 1.85 18.09 10.67
C ALA A 427 2.19 19.45 10.05
N GLU A 428 3.28 20.08 10.46
CA GLU A 428 3.80 21.31 9.85
C GLU A 428 4.12 21.13 8.38
N LEU A 429 4.77 20.03 8.00
CA LEU A 429 5.05 19.67 6.60
C LEU A 429 3.77 19.67 5.75
N PHE A 430 2.68 19.10 6.26
CA PHE A 430 1.38 19.06 5.55
C PHE A 430 0.68 20.42 5.51
N LYS A 431 0.93 21.29 6.49
CA LYS A 431 0.38 22.65 6.57
C LYS A 431 1.09 23.67 5.69
N ARG A 432 2.21 23.33 5.03
CA ARG A 432 2.96 24.25 4.13
C ARG A 432 2.12 24.67 2.92
N THR A 433 1.10 25.52 3.06
CA THR A 433 0.15 25.89 2.00
C THR A 433 0.71 26.89 0.96
N GLY A 434 1.97 27.32 1.09
CA GLY A 434 2.59 28.29 0.18
C GLY A 434 2.80 27.77 -1.25
N ARG A 435 2.53 28.63 -2.24
CA ARG A 435 3.10 28.56 -3.59
C ARG A 435 4.57 29.00 -3.48
N HIS A 436 5.48 28.06 -3.23
CA HIS A 436 6.89 28.26 -3.58
C HIS A 436 7.17 27.45 -4.83
#